data_AF-A0A2S7KKI0-F1
#
_entry.id   AF-A0A2S7KKI0-F1
#
_cell.length_a   1.000
_cell.length_b   1.000
_cell.length_c   1.000
_cell.angle_alpha   90.00
_cell.angle_beta   90.00
_cell.angle_gamma   90.00
#
_symmetry.space_group_name_H-M   'P 1'
#
loop_
_entity.id
_entity.type
_entity.pdbx_description
1 polymer ?
#
loop_
_entity_poly.entity_id
_entity_poly.type
_entity_poly.pdbx_seq_one_letter_code
_entity_poly.pdbx_strand_id
1 'polypeptide(L)'
;MKRTSYCILITFIIFLSSCSKDEQFKTITPTSIAFVHVDGSALLQGECIKPNTNYAVLIKTNAEGSGIFKSTKIEYTVNGIPYIMSFTSDGAKSNPIQLISGQNKAEIVGTSYSAYIYFNTHDNFEVVE
;
A
#
# COMPACT_ATOMS: atom_id res chain seq x y z
N MET A 1 13.48 -16.50 69.31
CA MET A 1 13.53 -16.93 67.89
C MET A 1 12.17 -16.67 67.25
N LYS A 2 12.05 -15.77 66.26
CA LYS A 2 10.88 -15.64 65.32
C LYS A 2 10.96 -14.36 64.45
N ARG A 3 12.11 -14.04 63.84
CA ARG A 3 12.22 -12.83 62.98
C ARG A 3 13.04 -13.00 61.70
N THR A 4 13.44 -14.22 61.35
CA THR A 4 14.40 -14.47 60.26
C THR A 4 13.78 -15.01 58.97
N SER A 5 12.48 -15.35 58.95
CA SER A 5 11.87 -16.03 57.79
C SER A 5 11.13 -15.13 56.79
N TYR A 6 10.91 -13.85 57.09
CA TYR A 6 10.12 -12.96 56.20
C TYR A 6 10.93 -12.26 55.10
N CYS A 7 12.26 -12.14 55.23
CA CYS A 7 13.08 -11.45 54.21
C CYS A 7 13.29 -12.27 52.94
N ILE A 8 13.30 -13.61 53.04
CA ILE A 8 13.61 -14.49 51.89
C ILE A 8 12.45 -14.51 50.87
N LEU A 9 11.21 -14.38 51.34
CA LEU A 9 10.00 -14.45 50.52
C LEU A 9 9.78 -13.20 49.64
N ILE A 10 10.29 -12.03 50.06
CA ILE A 10 10.15 -10.77 49.31
C ILE A 10 11.10 -10.72 48.11
N THR A 11 12.30 -11.29 48.24
CA THR A 11 13.29 -11.37 47.14
C THR A 11 12.84 -12.24 45.96
N PHE A 12 11.94 -13.20 46.16
CA PHE A 12 11.47 -14.09 45.10
C PHE A 12 10.41 -13.44 44.20
N ILE A 13 9.66 -12.46 44.72
CA ILE A 13 8.57 -11.78 43.98
C ILE A 13 9.13 -10.76 42.96
N ILE A 14 10.30 -10.18 43.23
CA ILE A 14 10.94 -9.18 42.36
C ILE A 14 11.57 -9.81 41.10
N PHE A 15 11.78 -11.14 41.08
CA PHE A 15 12.34 -11.83 39.91
C PHE A 15 11.31 -12.23 38.84
N LEU A 16 10.01 -12.08 39.12
CA LEU A 16 8.95 -12.42 38.18
C LEU A 16 8.46 -11.24 37.33
N SER A 17 9.01 -10.03 37.52
CA SER A 17 8.95 -8.97 36.51
C SER A 17 9.89 -9.29 35.34
N SER A 18 9.64 -10.44 34.73
CA SER A 18 10.20 -10.83 33.44
C SER A 18 9.74 -9.78 32.44
N CYS A 19 10.71 -9.01 31.95
CA CYS A 19 10.52 -7.95 30.97
C CYS A 19 9.87 -8.57 29.72
N SER A 20 8.56 -8.37 29.54
CA SER A 20 7.92 -8.55 28.25
C SER A 20 8.67 -7.64 27.28
N LYS A 21 9.45 -8.22 26.38
CA LYS A 21 9.93 -7.49 25.22
C LYS A 21 8.72 -7.34 24.32
N ASP A 22 7.97 -6.26 24.49
CA ASP A 22 6.91 -5.92 23.56
C ASP A 22 7.57 -5.79 22.18
N GLU A 23 7.22 -6.71 21.28
CA GLU A 23 7.72 -6.69 19.91
C GLU A 23 7.24 -5.39 19.25
N GLN A 24 8.18 -4.53 18.88
CA GLN A 24 7.87 -3.30 18.17
C GLN A 24 7.67 -3.64 16.70
N PHE A 25 6.60 -3.10 16.10
CA PHE A 25 6.26 -3.32 14.69
C PHE A 25 6.30 -2.02 13.91
N LYS A 26 6.77 -2.12 12.67
CA LYS A 26 6.58 -1.10 11.64
C LYS A 26 5.23 -1.32 10.95
N THR A 27 4.43 -0.27 10.92
CA THR A 27 3.12 -0.26 10.25
C THR A 27 3.28 0.37 8.87
N ILE A 28 2.93 -0.38 7.83
CA ILE A 28 2.96 0.09 6.44
C ILE A 28 1.64 0.79 6.14
N THR A 29 1.70 2.03 5.65
CA THR A 29 0.54 2.84 5.26
C THR A 29 0.67 3.31 3.81
N PRO A 30 -0.42 3.32 3.02
CA PRO A 30 -0.41 3.89 1.68
C PRO A 30 -0.16 5.40 1.74
N THR A 31 0.61 5.90 0.78
CA THR A 31 0.90 7.33 0.61
C THR A 31 0.43 7.88 -0.74
N SER A 32 0.28 7.03 -1.74
CA SER A 32 -0.27 7.42 -3.03
C SER A 32 -0.71 6.23 -3.88
N ILE A 33 -1.61 6.49 -4.82
CA ILE A 33 -1.94 5.64 -5.97
C ILE A 33 -1.76 6.46 -7.25
N ALA A 34 -1.24 5.86 -8.31
CA ALA A 34 -1.03 6.53 -9.60
C ALA A 34 -1.13 5.55 -10.77
N PHE A 35 -1.52 6.05 -11.93
CA PHE A 35 -1.31 5.34 -13.20
C PHE A 35 0.12 5.57 -13.69
N VAL A 36 0.75 4.51 -14.18
CA VAL A 36 2.13 4.49 -14.67
C VAL A 36 2.23 3.64 -15.93
N HIS A 37 3.33 3.76 -16.66
CA HIS A 37 3.71 2.74 -17.65
C HIS A 37 3.94 1.39 -16.96
N VAL A 38 3.84 0.28 -17.70
CA VAL A 38 4.00 -1.07 -17.13
C VAL A 38 5.35 -1.30 -16.45
N ASP A 39 6.39 -0.59 -16.88
CA ASP A 39 7.74 -0.61 -16.28
C ASP A 39 7.84 0.19 -14.96
N GLY A 40 6.76 0.85 -14.55
CA GLY A 40 6.68 1.68 -13.35
C GLY A 40 7.08 3.14 -13.57
N SER A 41 7.48 3.54 -14.79
CA SER A 41 7.81 4.92 -15.10
C SER A 41 6.56 5.82 -15.08
N ALA A 42 6.74 7.05 -14.61
CA ALA A 42 5.64 7.99 -14.46
C ALA A 42 5.10 8.43 -15.83
N LEU A 43 3.78 8.57 -15.93
CA LEU A 43 3.14 9.24 -17.06
C LEU A 43 3.43 10.74 -16.99
N LEU A 44 3.91 11.32 -18.08
CA LEU A 44 4.21 12.76 -18.13
C LEU A 44 2.93 13.56 -18.33
N GLN A 45 2.89 14.79 -17.79
CA GLN A 45 1.75 15.68 -18.00
C GLN A 45 1.60 15.99 -19.50
N GLY A 46 0.40 15.76 -20.05
CA GLY A 46 0.12 15.95 -21.47
C GLY A 46 0.63 14.82 -22.37
N GLU A 47 1.17 13.74 -21.81
CA GLU A 47 1.52 12.55 -22.58
C GLU A 47 0.27 11.93 -23.22
N CYS A 48 0.35 11.59 -24.51
CA CYS A 48 -0.70 10.85 -25.18
C CYS A 48 -0.68 9.39 -24.75
N ILE A 49 -1.77 8.93 -24.12
CA ILE A 49 -1.95 7.54 -23.72
C ILE A 49 -2.22 6.69 -24.97
N LYS A 50 -1.26 5.84 -25.31
CA LYS A 50 -1.29 4.98 -26.50
C LYS A 50 -2.11 3.71 -26.25
N PRO A 51 -3.00 3.32 -27.18
CA PRO A 51 -3.78 2.08 -27.06
C PRO A 51 -2.97 0.78 -27.07
N ASN A 52 -1.82 0.77 -27.74
CA ASN A 52 -0.99 -0.42 -27.89
C ASN A 52 0.11 -0.50 -26.82
N THR A 53 -0.07 0.20 -25.69
CA THR A 53 0.89 0.25 -24.59
C THR A 53 0.23 -0.28 -23.32
N ASN A 54 0.99 -1.03 -22.54
CA ASN A 54 0.52 -1.56 -21.27
C ASN A 54 0.76 -0.55 -20.15
N TYR A 55 -0.22 -0.44 -19.26
CA TYR A 55 -0.16 0.44 -18.10
C TYR A 55 -0.27 -0.36 -16.82
N ALA A 56 0.04 0.29 -15.71
CA ALA A 56 -0.10 -0.28 -14.39
C ALA A 56 -0.64 0.75 -13.40
N VAL A 57 -1.19 0.26 -12.30
CA VAL A 57 -1.42 1.06 -11.09
C VAL A 57 -0.22 0.88 -10.17
N LEU A 58 0.39 1.98 -9.78
CA LEU A 58 1.48 2.03 -8.79
C LEU A 58 0.93 2.53 -7.46
N ILE A 59 1.14 1.74 -6.40
CA ILE A 59 0.87 2.16 -5.02
C ILE A 59 2.21 2.36 -4.33
N LYS A 60 2.35 3.53 -3.67
CA LYS A 60 3.48 3.82 -2.78
C LYS A 60 3.04 3.73 -1.34
N THR A 61 3.93 3.25 -0.49
CA THR A 61 3.72 3.11 0.94
C THR A 61 4.90 3.68 1.70
N ASN A 62 4.63 4.18 2.90
CA ASN A 62 5.64 4.47 3.91
C ASN A 62 5.45 3.52 5.08
N ALA A 63 6.42 3.50 5.99
CA ALA A 63 6.31 2.79 7.24
C ALA A 63 6.59 3.70 8.43
N GLU A 64 5.77 3.55 9.46
CA GLU A 64 5.91 4.26 10.73
C GLU A 64 6.12 3.27 11.89
N GLY A 65 6.81 3.73 12.93
CA GLY A 65 7.17 2.92 14.09
C GLY A 65 8.58 2.34 14.04
N SER A 66 8.93 1.57 15.07
CA SER A 66 10.22 0.91 15.25
C SER A 66 10.04 -0.62 15.24
N GLY A 67 11.08 -1.35 14.87
CA GLY A 67 11.07 -2.82 14.85
C GLY A 67 10.76 -3.46 13.48
N ILE A 68 10.13 -4.64 13.47
CA ILE A 68 10.00 -5.47 12.27
C ILE A 68 8.77 -5.11 11.43
N PHE A 69 8.85 -5.29 10.11
CA PHE A 69 7.70 -5.08 9.23
C PHE A 69 6.63 -6.14 9.45
N LYS A 70 5.40 -5.67 9.64
CA LYS A 70 4.22 -6.51 9.51
C LYS A 70 3.76 -6.48 8.05
N SER A 71 3.47 -7.65 7.48
CA SER A 71 2.88 -7.72 6.14
C SER A 71 1.53 -7.03 6.13
N THR A 72 1.35 -6.06 5.23
CA THR A 72 0.12 -5.28 5.08
C THR A 72 -0.47 -5.53 3.70
N LYS A 73 -1.79 -5.76 3.66
CA LYS A 73 -2.56 -5.81 2.42
C LYS A 73 -3.23 -4.46 2.19
N ILE A 74 -3.06 -3.92 1.00
CA ILE A 74 -3.74 -2.71 0.56
C ILE A 74 -4.77 -3.10 -0.47
N GLU A 75 -6.03 -2.86 -0.15
CA GLU A 75 -7.17 -3.04 -1.04
C GLU A 75 -7.37 -1.77 -1.86
N TYR A 76 -7.57 -1.92 -3.16
CA TYR A 76 -7.80 -0.81 -4.08
C TYR A 76 -8.74 -1.26 -5.19
N THR A 77 -9.37 -0.30 -5.87
CA THR A 77 -10.20 -0.60 -7.04
C THR A 77 -9.64 0.09 -8.28
N VAL A 78 -9.93 -0.50 -9.44
CA VAL A 78 -9.73 0.13 -10.76
C VAL A 78 -11.06 0.03 -11.50
N ASN A 79 -11.68 1.17 -11.79
CA ASN A 79 -13.02 1.26 -12.38
C ASN A 79 -14.07 0.45 -11.59
N GLY A 80 -13.94 0.42 -10.26
CA GLY A 80 -14.82 -0.35 -9.36
C GLY A 80 -14.48 -1.84 -9.24
N ILE A 81 -13.54 -2.37 -10.03
CA ILE A 81 -13.07 -3.76 -9.91
C ILE A 81 -12.07 -3.84 -8.74
N PRO A 82 -12.26 -4.73 -7.75
CA PRO A 82 -11.40 -4.81 -6.58
C PRO A 82 -10.10 -5.57 -6.84
N TYR A 83 -9.02 -5.10 -6.22
CA TYR A 83 -7.68 -5.67 -6.25
C TYR A 83 -7.03 -5.59 -4.86
N ILE A 84 -6.02 -6.42 -4.64
CA ILE A 84 -5.24 -6.46 -3.41
C ILE A 84 -3.75 -6.45 -3.75
N MET A 85 -2.99 -5.58 -3.08
CA MET A 85 -1.53 -5.53 -3.18
C MET A 85 -0.90 -5.75 -1.80
N SER A 86 -0.03 -6.75 -1.67
CA SER A 86 0.63 -7.08 -0.40
C SER A 86 2.01 -6.45 -0.30
N PHE A 87 2.32 -5.83 0.84
CA PHE A 87 3.60 -5.20 1.14
C PHE A 87 4.23 -5.83 2.39
N THR A 88 5.52 -6.17 2.29
CA THR A 88 6.32 -6.71 3.40
C THR A 88 7.40 -5.72 3.86
N SER A 89 7.51 -4.58 3.19
CA SER A 89 8.35 -3.43 3.50
C SER A 89 7.70 -2.17 2.94
N ASP A 90 8.21 -1.00 3.32
CA ASP A 90 7.93 0.25 2.63
C ASP A 90 8.44 0.24 1.19
N GLY A 91 7.89 1.12 0.34
CA GLY A 91 8.30 1.27 -1.04
C GLY A 91 7.13 1.36 -2.02
N ALA A 92 7.38 0.98 -3.26
CA ALA A 92 6.39 1.03 -4.33
C ALA A 92 6.19 -0.34 -4.96
N LYS A 93 4.96 -0.65 -5.35
CA LYS A 93 4.63 -1.84 -6.15
C LYS A 93 3.63 -1.45 -7.23
N SER A 94 3.74 -2.11 -8.38
CA SER A 94 2.84 -1.93 -9.50
C SER A 94 2.01 -3.19 -9.76
N ASN A 95 0.80 -3.00 -10.26
CA ASN A 95 -0.01 -4.07 -10.83
C ASN A 95 -0.40 -3.67 -12.26
N PRO A 96 -0.05 -4.46 -13.29
CA PRO A 96 -0.52 -4.25 -14.65
C PRO A 96 -2.04 -4.24 -14.73
N ILE A 97 -2.57 -3.34 -15.55
CA ILE A 97 -4.02 -3.15 -15.75
C ILE A 97 -4.33 -2.90 -17.23
N GLN A 98 -5.57 -3.17 -17.60
CA GLN A 98 -6.12 -2.79 -18.89
C GLN A 98 -6.97 -1.52 -18.71
N LEU A 99 -6.69 -0.50 -19.52
CA LEU A 99 -7.50 0.72 -19.54
C LEU A 99 -8.74 0.49 -20.41
N ILE A 100 -9.87 1.06 -19.98
CA ILE A 100 -11.10 1.12 -20.79
C ILE A 100 -11.23 2.48 -21.45
N SER A 101 -11.94 2.56 -22.57
CA SER A 101 -12.18 3.83 -23.25
C SER A 101 -12.89 4.83 -22.32
N GLY A 102 -12.45 6.08 -22.35
CA GLY A 102 -12.90 7.15 -21.46
C GLY A 102 -12.05 7.30 -20.20
N GLN A 103 -12.68 7.81 -19.12
CA GLN A 103 -12.00 8.08 -17.86
C GLN A 103 -11.87 6.80 -17.04
N ASN A 104 -10.63 6.46 -16.68
CA ASN A 104 -10.30 5.40 -15.75
C ASN A 104 -10.00 6.01 -14.39
N LYS A 105 -10.46 5.34 -13.32
CA LYS A 105 -10.26 5.75 -11.93
C LYS A 105 -9.65 4.60 -11.14
N ALA A 106 -8.60 4.89 -10.38
CA ALA A 106 -8.07 3.98 -9.37
C ALA A 106 -8.18 4.62 -7.99
N GLU A 107 -8.55 3.86 -6.96
CA GLU A 107 -8.69 4.37 -5.59
C GLU A 107 -8.33 3.33 -4.54
N ILE A 108 -7.68 3.75 -3.46
CA ILE A 108 -7.36 2.89 -2.32
C ILE A 108 -8.55 2.87 -1.35
N VAL A 109 -9.07 1.68 -1.07
CA VAL A 109 -10.26 1.47 -0.23
C VAL A 109 -10.00 1.99 1.19
N GLY A 110 -10.95 2.75 1.73
CA GLY A 110 -10.85 3.30 3.09
C GLY A 110 -9.93 4.52 3.23
N THR A 111 -9.49 5.12 2.12
CA THR A 111 -8.65 6.35 2.12
C THR A 111 -9.19 7.38 1.13
N SER A 112 -8.57 8.57 1.10
CA SER A 112 -8.84 9.61 0.08
C SER A 112 -7.98 9.48 -1.17
N TYR A 113 -7.06 8.50 -1.23
CA TYR A 113 -6.13 8.37 -2.35
C TYR A 113 -6.83 7.85 -3.60
N SER A 114 -6.80 8.66 -4.65
CA SER A 114 -7.33 8.30 -5.96
C SER A 114 -6.46 8.86 -7.09
N ALA A 115 -6.54 8.21 -8.25
CA ALA A 115 -5.88 8.62 -9.48
C ALA A 115 -6.83 8.50 -10.65
N TYR A 116 -6.61 9.33 -11.66
CA TYR A 116 -7.43 9.38 -12.87
C TYR A 116 -6.54 9.43 -14.10
N ILE A 117 -6.98 8.77 -15.17
CA ILE A 117 -6.36 8.85 -16.49
C ILE A 117 -7.47 8.77 -17.54
N TYR A 118 -7.34 9.50 -18.64
CA TYR A 118 -8.26 9.42 -19.76
C TYR A 118 -7.62 8.61 -20.89
N PHE A 119 -8.34 7.63 -21.41
CA PHE A 119 -7.85 6.72 -22.44
C PHE A 119 -8.78 6.74 -23.66
N ASN A 120 -8.23 7.04 -24.83
CA ASN A 120 -8.97 7.11 -26.08
C ASN A 120 -8.57 5.97 -27.01
N THR A 121 -9.51 5.07 -27.28
CA THR A 121 -9.42 4.16 -28.42
C THR A 121 -9.78 4.97 -29.66
N HIS A 122 -8.88 5.12 -30.63
CA HIS A 122 -9.06 5.96 -31.83
C HIS A 122 -10.08 5.38 -32.84
N ASP A 123 -11.06 4.60 -32.39
CA ASP A 123 -11.93 3.80 -33.27
C ASP A 123 -13.15 4.57 -33.83
N ASN A 124 -13.35 5.84 -33.46
CA ASN A 124 -14.56 6.60 -33.82
C ASN A 124 -14.28 7.93 -34.55
N PHE A 125 -13.41 7.92 -35.56
CA PHE A 125 -13.40 9.00 -36.54
C PHE A 125 -14.17 8.55 -37.78
N GLU A 126 -15.45 8.90 -37.86
CA GLU A 126 -16.14 8.92 -39.15
C GLU A 126 -15.64 10.15 -39.92
N VAL A 127 -14.99 9.93 -41.06
CA VAL A 127 -14.71 10.99 -42.03
C VAL A 127 -16.05 11.37 -42.64
N VAL A 128 -16.59 12.53 -42.26
CA VAL A 128 -17.75 13.10 -42.94
C VAL A 128 -17.23 13.79 -44.20
N GLU A 129 -17.50 13.19 -45.37
CA GLU A 129 -17.32 13.84 -46.68
C GLU A 129 -18.39 14.90 -46.94
#